data_AF-A0A1Q6CLL6-F1
#
_entry.id   AF-A0A1Q6CLL6-F1
#
_cell.length_a   1.000
_cell.length_b   1.000
_cell.length_c   1.000
_cell.angle_alpha   90.00
_cell.angle_beta   90.00
_cell.angle_gamma   90.00
#
_symmetry.space_group_name_H-M   'P 1'
#
loop_
_entity.id
_entity.type
_entity.pdbx_description
1 polymer ?
#
loop_
_entity_poly.entity_id
_entity_poly.type
_entity_poly.pdbx_seq_one_letter_code
_entity_poly.pdbx_strand_id
1 'polypeptide(L)'
;MSIKPLSFEELAKEENIDFVYDHDANTVLIDDLGTIDLSIFVEMVMRYSYQINAAKISIKVNESQAIYFFQHGFKVEASIMAYYGLQDAFYVVYYLNDKHHKNHLENIHDKVLEKAYISKKNKLTDFSFDRVTVGTNTVRTNVESKDKLVFTGREHSIADHDTHHKFFAQSNDKIVATATASYDESQQVVEFSDFIVSAEFDVWQLLINLITEMEQHFKALKCTTAFTIVPASSLAINAICVEQGFEFGGRLKNESLVDGELDSLNTWFKRL
;
A
#
# COMPACT_ATOMS: atom_id res chain seq x y z
N MET A 1 1.72 32.30 -31.41
CA MET A 1 1.88 32.27 -29.94
C MET A 1 2.57 30.96 -29.60
N SER A 2 3.79 31.00 -29.07
CA SER A 2 4.46 29.79 -28.58
C SER A 2 3.87 29.50 -27.21
N ILE A 3 2.93 28.56 -27.13
CA ILE A 3 2.48 28.02 -25.85
C ILE A 3 3.69 27.30 -25.27
N LYS A 4 4.17 27.75 -24.11
CA LYS A 4 5.23 27.08 -23.39
C LYS A 4 4.68 25.68 -23.05
N PRO A 5 5.38 24.57 -23.39
CA PRO A 5 4.87 23.25 -23.04
C PRO A 5 4.70 23.20 -21.52
N LEU A 6 3.49 22.83 -21.10
CA LEU A 6 3.10 22.69 -19.71
C LEU A 6 4.06 21.70 -19.00
N SER A 7 4.46 21.97 -17.76
CA SER A 7 5.23 20.99 -16.99
C SER A 7 4.34 19.78 -16.63
N PHE A 8 4.94 18.64 -16.26
CA PHE A 8 4.15 17.47 -15.87
C PHE A 8 3.34 17.74 -14.59
N GLU A 9 3.88 18.52 -13.66
CA GLU A 9 3.20 18.90 -12.42
C GLU A 9 2.00 19.83 -12.68
N GLU A 10 2.15 20.77 -13.62
CA GLU A 10 1.04 21.61 -14.08
C GLU A 10 -0.04 20.74 -14.75
N LEU A 11 0.37 19.78 -15.58
CA LEU A 11 -0.54 18.84 -16.26
C LEU A 11 -1.29 17.96 -15.26
N ALA A 12 -0.58 17.42 -14.27
CA ALA A 12 -1.15 16.62 -13.23
C ALA A 12 -2.23 17.38 -12.46
N LYS A 13 -1.98 18.66 -12.18
CA LYS A 13 -2.97 19.52 -11.54
C LYS A 13 -4.19 19.81 -12.43
N GLU A 14 -3.99 20.07 -13.72
CA GLU A 14 -5.08 20.36 -14.66
C GLU A 14 -5.98 19.14 -14.89
N GLU A 15 -5.40 17.95 -14.96
CA GLU A 15 -6.10 16.70 -15.26
C GLU A 15 -6.49 15.91 -14.00
N ASN A 16 -6.24 16.44 -12.80
CA ASN A 16 -6.45 15.77 -11.51
C ASN A 16 -5.75 14.40 -11.41
N ILE A 17 -4.50 14.33 -11.88
CA ILE A 17 -3.64 13.16 -11.74
C ILE A 17 -3.10 13.12 -10.32
N ASP A 18 -3.30 11.99 -9.66
CA ASP A 18 -2.78 11.77 -8.32
C ASP A 18 -1.38 11.14 -8.40
N PHE A 19 -0.34 11.94 -8.13
CA PHE A 19 1.04 11.49 -8.24
C PHE A 19 1.93 12.03 -7.12
N VAL A 20 2.94 11.22 -6.77
CA VAL A 20 4.02 11.59 -5.86
C VAL A 20 5.35 11.06 -6.41
N TYR A 21 6.43 11.82 -6.20
CA TYR A 21 7.77 11.31 -6.41
C TYR A 21 8.36 10.90 -5.07
N ASP A 22 8.46 9.59 -4.83
CA ASP A 22 9.14 9.05 -3.67
C ASP A 22 10.65 9.18 -3.89
N HIS A 23 11.24 10.15 -3.18
CA HIS A 23 12.66 10.46 -3.26
C HIS A 23 13.54 9.34 -2.67
N ASP A 24 13.04 8.62 -1.67
CA ASP A 24 13.79 7.59 -0.95
C ASP A 24 13.84 6.30 -1.79
N ALA A 25 12.70 5.91 -2.36
CA ALA A 25 12.63 4.79 -3.30
C ALA A 25 13.05 5.16 -4.74
N ASN A 26 13.28 6.45 -5.03
CA ASN A 26 13.55 6.99 -6.36
C ASN A 26 12.51 6.51 -7.41
N THR A 27 11.23 6.60 -7.05
CA THR A 27 10.11 6.09 -7.85
C THR A 27 9.04 7.15 -8.02
N VAL A 28 8.60 7.37 -9.26
CA VAL A 28 7.39 8.16 -9.55
C VAL A 28 6.18 7.25 -9.40
N LEU A 29 5.35 7.57 -8.42
CA LEU A 29 4.14 6.84 -8.07
C LEU A 29 2.93 7.61 -8.59
N ILE A 30 2.03 6.93 -9.32
CA ILE A 30 0.77 7.49 -9.81
C ILE A 30 -0.37 6.59 -9.38
N ASP A 31 -1.27 7.11 -8.55
CA ASP A 31 -2.39 6.36 -7.97
C ASP A 31 -3.71 6.55 -8.72
N ASP A 32 -3.85 7.67 -9.43
CA ASP A 32 -4.96 7.96 -10.34
C ASP A 32 -4.47 8.77 -11.53
N LEU A 33 -4.98 8.45 -12.72
CA LEU A 33 -4.69 9.15 -13.97
C LEU A 33 -5.61 10.36 -14.21
N GLY A 34 -6.61 10.56 -13.36
CA GLY A 34 -7.60 11.63 -13.52
C GLY A 34 -8.32 11.53 -14.87
N THR A 35 -8.38 12.65 -15.60
CA THR A 35 -9.12 12.75 -16.88
C THR A 35 -8.23 12.70 -18.13
N ILE A 36 -6.93 12.48 -17.97
CA ILE A 36 -5.98 12.64 -19.07
C ILE A 36 -6.12 11.56 -20.16
N ASP A 37 -5.87 11.96 -21.40
CA ASP A 37 -5.69 11.02 -22.51
C ASP A 37 -4.36 10.23 -22.36
N LEU A 38 -4.44 8.90 -22.41
CA LEU A 38 -3.28 8.02 -22.20
C LEU A 38 -2.14 8.28 -23.20
N SER A 39 -2.44 8.69 -24.42
CA SER A 39 -1.41 8.96 -25.44
C SER A 39 -0.56 10.18 -25.08
N ILE A 40 -1.17 11.19 -24.48
CA ILE A 40 -0.47 12.37 -23.96
C ILE A 40 0.26 12.01 -22.66
N PHE A 41 -0.42 11.30 -21.76
CA PHE A 41 0.11 10.96 -20.45
C PHE A 41 1.40 10.16 -20.51
N VAL A 42 1.45 9.08 -21.29
CA VAL A 42 2.63 8.19 -21.36
C VAL A 42 3.87 8.95 -21.83
N GLU A 43 3.74 9.80 -22.86
CA GLU A 43 4.86 10.64 -23.32
C GLU A 43 5.33 11.58 -22.20
N MET A 44 4.39 12.26 -21.54
CA MET A 44 4.67 13.27 -20.53
C MET A 44 5.30 12.69 -19.27
N VAL A 45 4.75 11.59 -18.72
CA VAL A 45 5.28 10.95 -17.51
C VAL A 45 6.66 10.34 -17.76
N MET A 46 6.90 9.77 -18.93
CA MET A 46 8.21 9.25 -19.31
C MET A 46 9.24 10.36 -19.40
N ARG A 47 8.92 11.45 -20.11
CA ARG A 47 9.81 12.61 -20.23
C ARG A 47 10.14 13.22 -18.86
N TYR A 48 9.13 13.40 -18.01
CA TYR A 48 9.30 13.88 -16.65
C TYR A 48 10.24 12.98 -15.85
N SER A 49 10.01 11.68 -15.87
CA SER A 49 10.79 10.70 -15.12
C SER A 49 12.25 10.65 -15.57
N TYR A 50 12.54 10.80 -16.87
CA TYR A 50 13.91 10.94 -17.37
C TYR A 50 14.55 12.27 -16.94
N GLN A 51 13.81 13.37 -16.90
CA GLN A 51 14.32 14.69 -16.49
C GLN A 51 14.76 14.71 -15.02
N ILE A 52 14.02 14.04 -14.15
CA ILE A 52 14.34 13.95 -12.72
C ILE A 52 15.27 12.79 -12.37
N ASN A 53 15.68 11.99 -13.36
CA ASN A 53 16.46 10.76 -13.19
C ASN A 53 15.80 9.74 -12.24
N ALA A 54 14.48 9.60 -12.34
CA ALA A 54 13.73 8.58 -11.62
C ALA A 54 14.26 7.18 -11.96
N ALA A 55 14.29 6.27 -11.01
CA ALA A 55 14.70 4.88 -11.29
C ALA A 55 13.53 4.04 -11.83
N LYS A 56 12.30 4.35 -11.38
CA LYS A 56 11.09 3.61 -11.73
C LYS A 56 9.87 4.54 -11.82
N ILE A 57 8.91 4.16 -12.66
CA ILE A 57 7.54 4.66 -12.67
C ILE A 57 6.64 3.51 -12.23
N SER A 58 5.70 3.76 -11.31
CA SER A 58 4.68 2.80 -10.85
C SER A 58 3.31 3.45 -10.93
N ILE A 59 2.36 2.81 -11.62
CA ILE A 59 1.07 3.39 -11.97
C ILE A 59 -0.04 2.40 -11.65
N LYS A 60 -1.04 2.84 -10.88
CA LYS A 60 -2.29 2.11 -10.66
C LYS A 60 -3.26 2.40 -11.80
N VAL A 61 -3.71 1.36 -12.47
CA VAL A 61 -4.62 1.47 -13.63
C VAL A 61 -5.67 0.37 -13.62
N ASN A 62 -6.79 0.59 -14.29
CA ASN A 62 -7.75 -0.49 -14.56
C ASN A 62 -7.27 -1.39 -15.71
N GLU A 63 -7.91 -2.54 -15.88
CA GLU A 63 -7.59 -3.53 -16.93
C GLU A 63 -7.53 -2.94 -18.35
N SER A 64 -8.49 -2.06 -18.70
CA SER A 64 -8.54 -1.47 -20.05
C SER A 64 -7.37 -0.52 -20.33
N GLN A 65 -6.97 0.25 -19.32
CA GLN A 65 -5.83 1.17 -19.39
C GLN A 65 -4.51 0.38 -19.43
N ALA A 66 -4.38 -0.70 -18.65
CA ALA A 66 -3.17 -1.52 -18.56
C ALA A 66 -2.66 -2.01 -19.93
N ILE A 67 -3.57 -2.39 -20.83
CA ILE A 67 -3.25 -2.83 -22.19
C ILE A 67 -2.42 -1.78 -22.94
N TYR A 68 -2.75 -0.50 -22.78
CA TYR A 68 -2.03 0.59 -23.44
C TYR A 68 -0.61 0.72 -22.91
N PHE A 69 -0.41 0.59 -21.60
CA PHE A 69 0.92 0.66 -20.97
C PHE A 69 1.83 -0.51 -21.39
N PHE A 70 1.28 -1.71 -21.59
CA PHE A 70 2.07 -2.86 -22.06
C PHE A 70 2.67 -2.64 -23.45
N GLN A 71 1.95 -1.95 -24.34
CA GLN A 71 2.45 -1.58 -25.67
C GLN A 71 3.67 -0.64 -25.59
N HIS A 72 3.84 0.06 -24.47
CA HIS A 72 4.92 0.99 -24.19
C HIS A 72 6.01 0.39 -23.29
N GLY A 73 5.99 -0.93 -23.08
CA GLY A 73 7.04 -1.66 -22.36
C GLY A 73 6.88 -1.70 -20.83
N PHE A 74 5.75 -1.22 -20.30
CA PHE A 74 5.44 -1.40 -18.88
C PHE A 74 5.16 -2.87 -18.56
N LYS A 75 5.42 -3.26 -17.31
CA LYS A 75 5.23 -4.62 -16.77
C LYS A 75 4.29 -4.59 -15.57
N VAL A 76 3.62 -5.69 -15.28
CA VAL A 76 2.80 -5.82 -14.06
C VAL A 76 3.68 -6.24 -12.88
N GLU A 77 3.54 -5.58 -11.74
CA GLU A 77 4.14 -6.01 -10.45
C GLU A 77 3.12 -6.58 -9.46
N ALA A 78 1.91 -6.04 -9.47
CA ALA A 78 0.82 -6.51 -8.62
C ALA A 78 -0.55 -6.19 -9.22
N SER A 79 -1.58 -6.84 -8.69
CA SER A 79 -2.99 -6.60 -9.02
C SER A 79 -3.86 -6.74 -7.78
N ILE A 80 -4.93 -5.96 -7.73
CA ILE A 80 -6.00 -6.07 -6.72
C ILE A 80 -7.28 -6.42 -7.45
N MET A 81 -7.81 -7.62 -7.18
CA MET A 81 -9.03 -8.06 -7.86
C MET A 81 -10.25 -7.31 -7.38
N ALA A 82 -11.18 -7.05 -8.29
CA ALA A 82 -12.45 -6.37 -8.00
C ALA A 82 -12.27 -5.02 -7.26
N TYR A 83 -11.29 -4.23 -7.71
CA TYR A 83 -11.04 -2.88 -7.20
C TYR A 83 -12.06 -1.90 -7.78
N TYR A 84 -12.19 -1.87 -9.11
CA TYR A 84 -13.15 -1.00 -9.81
C TYR A 84 -14.47 -1.74 -10.03
N GLY A 85 -15.06 -2.23 -8.94
CA GLY A 85 -16.26 -3.07 -8.96
C GLY A 85 -16.00 -4.50 -9.46
N LEU A 86 -16.29 -4.77 -10.74
CA LEU A 86 -16.00 -6.07 -11.37
C LEU A 86 -14.68 -6.08 -12.15
N GLN A 87 -13.96 -4.96 -12.18
CA GLN A 87 -12.68 -4.82 -12.84
C GLN A 87 -11.54 -4.80 -11.82
N ASP A 88 -10.40 -5.32 -12.22
CA ASP A 88 -9.20 -5.39 -11.40
C ASP A 88 -8.38 -4.09 -11.54
N ALA A 89 -7.66 -3.74 -10.48
CA ALA A 89 -6.59 -2.75 -10.54
C ALA A 89 -5.26 -3.45 -10.78
N PHE A 90 -4.41 -2.86 -11.62
CA PHE A 90 -3.05 -3.31 -11.89
C PHE A 90 -2.06 -2.22 -11.51
N TYR A 91 -0.99 -2.62 -10.83
CA TYR A 91 0.21 -1.82 -10.69
C TYR A 91 1.15 -2.13 -11.85
N VAL A 92 1.17 -1.22 -12.83
CA VAL A 92 2.04 -1.30 -14.01
C VAL A 92 3.27 -0.42 -13.81
N VAL A 93 4.44 -0.94 -14.14
CA VAL A 93 5.72 -0.30 -13.87
C VAL A 93 6.60 -0.19 -15.11
N TYR A 94 7.41 0.86 -15.15
CA TYR A 94 8.48 1.02 -16.12
C TYR A 94 9.79 1.29 -15.38
N TYR A 95 10.83 0.52 -15.69
CA TYR A 95 12.16 0.71 -15.09
C TYR A 95 13.01 1.58 -16.02
N LEU A 96 13.39 2.76 -15.54
CA LEU A 96 14.32 3.64 -16.24
C LEU A 96 15.77 3.27 -15.96
N ASN A 97 16.00 2.54 -14.86
CA ASN A 97 17.30 2.04 -14.45
C ASN A 97 17.25 0.52 -14.21
N ASP A 98 18.06 -0.22 -14.96
CA ASP A 98 18.16 -1.69 -14.86
C ASP A 98 18.49 -2.21 -13.46
N LYS A 99 19.14 -1.39 -12.61
CA LYS A 99 19.41 -1.78 -11.22
C LYS A 99 18.14 -1.85 -10.39
N HIS A 100 17.17 -0.95 -10.62
CA HIS A 100 15.88 -0.96 -9.94
C HIS A 100 15.00 -2.14 -10.36
N HIS A 101 15.27 -2.70 -11.55
CA HIS A 101 14.62 -3.94 -11.98
C HIS A 101 15.06 -5.16 -11.17
N LYS A 102 16.29 -5.15 -10.64
CA LYS A 102 16.83 -6.23 -9.80
C LYS A 102 16.40 -6.00 -8.36
N ASN A 103 15.63 -6.95 -7.82
CA ASN A 103 15.31 -6.97 -6.41
C ASN A 103 16.44 -7.69 -5.65
N HIS A 104 17.29 -6.93 -4.95
CA HIS A 104 18.44 -7.49 -4.24
C HIS A 104 18.04 -8.42 -3.08
N LEU A 105 16.83 -8.24 -2.55
CA LEU A 105 16.27 -9.00 -1.45
C LEU A 105 15.25 -10.06 -1.91
N GLU A 106 15.15 -10.34 -3.22
CA GLU A 106 14.15 -11.27 -3.79
C GLU A 106 14.11 -12.63 -3.08
N ASN A 107 15.29 -13.23 -2.84
CA ASN A 107 15.39 -14.50 -2.11
C ASN A 107 14.89 -14.42 -0.65
N ILE A 108 15.03 -13.26 0.00
CA ILE A 108 14.51 -13.03 1.36
C ILE A 108 13.00 -12.89 1.31
N HIS A 109 12.47 -12.08 0.40
CA HIS A 109 11.04 -11.88 0.23
C HIS A 109 10.30 -13.18 -0.12
N ASP A 110 10.87 -14.02 -0.98
CA ASP A 110 10.27 -15.31 -1.34
C ASP A 110 10.26 -16.26 -0.14
N LYS A 111 11.31 -16.27 0.68
CA LYS A 111 11.33 -17.04 1.93
C LYS A 111 10.34 -16.51 2.95
N VAL A 112 10.15 -15.20 3.03
CA VAL A 112 9.15 -14.58 3.91
C VAL A 112 7.74 -14.99 3.46
N LEU A 113 7.46 -14.90 2.16
CA LEU A 113 6.18 -15.30 1.58
C LEU A 113 5.92 -16.80 1.77
N GLU A 114 6.90 -17.65 1.49
CA GLU A 114 6.82 -19.10 1.75
C GLU A 114 6.50 -19.37 3.23
N LYS A 115 7.24 -18.74 4.14
CA LYS A 115 7.03 -18.86 5.59
C LYS A 115 5.65 -18.38 6.02
N ALA A 116 5.14 -17.31 5.44
CA ALA A 116 3.80 -16.78 5.70
C ALA A 116 2.70 -17.78 5.30
N TYR A 117 2.88 -18.51 4.19
CA TYR A 117 1.92 -19.54 3.77
C TYR A 117 1.99 -20.83 4.57
N ILE A 118 3.18 -21.22 5.05
CA ILE A 118 3.35 -22.46 5.84
C ILE A 118 3.21 -22.24 7.35
N SER A 119 3.20 -20.99 7.82
CA SER A 119 3.04 -20.69 9.24
C SER A 119 1.68 -21.23 9.69
N LYS A 120 1.73 -22.35 10.40
CA LYS A 120 0.56 -22.89 11.10
C LYS A 120 0.23 -21.93 12.23
N LYS A 121 -1.07 -21.75 12.51
CA LYS A 121 -1.60 -21.11 13.73
C LYS A 121 -0.70 -21.42 14.92
N ASN A 122 0.19 -20.51 15.28
CA ASN A 122 0.87 -20.63 16.55
C ASN A 122 -0.23 -20.35 17.57
N LYS A 123 -0.64 -21.41 18.28
CA LYS A 123 -1.54 -21.31 19.42
C LYS A 123 -1.01 -20.20 20.30
N LEU A 124 -1.86 -19.18 20.48
CA LEU A 124 -1.86 -18.19 21.55
C LEU A 124 -1.02 -18.68 22.72
N THR A 125 0.20 -18.15 22.83
CA THR A 125 0.93 -18.25 24.09
C THR A 125 0.11 -17.51 25.13
N ASP A 126 -0.02 -18.09 26.33
CA ASP A 126 -0.70 -17.53 27.50
C ASP A 126 -0.06 -16.19 27.91
N PHE A 127 -0.25 -15.14 27.12
CA PHE A 127 -0.08 -13.78 27.57
C PHE A 127 -1.28 -13.49 28.47
N SER A 128 -0.99 -13.02 29.68
CA SER A 128 -1.99 -12.41 30.53
C SER A 128 -2.70 -11.33 29.72
N PHE A 129 -3.92 -11.62 29.28
CA PHE A 129 -4.71 -10.71 28.47
C PHE A 129 -5.07 -9.48 29.30
N ASP A 130 -4.30 -8.42 29.15
CA ASP A 130 -4.91 -7.11 29.29
C ASP A 130 -6.06 -7.02 28.29
N ARG A 131 -7.22 -6.53 28.73
CA ARG A 131 -8.37 -6.34 27.84
C ARG A 131 -8.02 -5.26 26.82
N VAL A 132 -7.63 -5.69 25.62
CA VAL A 132 -7.43 -4.79 24.49
C VAL A 132 -8.79 -4.43 23.89
N THR A 133 -9.10 -3.14 23.82
CA THR A 133 -10.28 -2.63 23.11
C THR A 133 -9.84 -1.94 21.83
N VAL A 134 -10.51 -2.24 20.71
CA VAL A 134 -10.29 -1.56 19.43
C VAL A 134 -11.38 -0.53 19.21
N GLY A 135 -11.05 0.61 18.62
CA GLY A 135 -12.04 1.62 18.24
C GLY A 135 -11.53 2.59 17.17
N THR A 136 -12.41 3.47 16.73
CA THR A 136 -12.12 4.56 15.78
C THR A 136 -12.07 5.90 16.52
N ASN A 137 -11.03 6.71 16.34
CA ASN A 137 -10.94 8.02 16.99
C ASN A 137 -10.10 9.00 16.17
N THR A 138 -10.48 10.28 16.18
CA THR A 138 -9.75 11.37 15.53
C THR A 138 -8.70 12.03 16.43
N VAL A 139 -8.69 11.74 17.73
CA VAL A 139 -7.97 12.58 18.73
C VAL A 139 -6.72 11.92 19.33
N ARG A 140 -6.58 10.59 19.30
CA ARG A 140 -5.41 9.92 19.90
C ARG A 140 -4.81 8.91 18.91
N THR A 141 -3.63 9.23 18.39
CA THR A 141 -2.98 8.49 17.30
C THR A 141 -1.57 8.00 17.62
N ASN A 142 -1.05 8.28 18.82
CA ASN A 142 0.33 7.95 19.17
C ASN A 142 0.37 6.73 20.08
N VAL A 143 1.04 5.67 19.62
CA VAL A 143 1.36 4.50 20.44
C VAL A 143 2.26 4.91 21.61
N GLU A 144 1.84 4.61 22.83
CA GLU A 144 2.49 4.97 24.09
C GLU A 144 3.48 3.89 24.54
N SER A 145 4.49 3.62 23.72
CA SER A 145 5.59 2.68 24.02
C SER A 145 6.93 3.21 23.51
N LYS A 146 8.03 2.74 24.11
CA LYS A 146 9.40 3.02 23.64
C LYS A 146 9.86 2.07 22.53
N ASP A 147 9.31 0.86 22.48
CA ASP A 147 9.67 -0.16 21.51
C ASP A 147 8.48 -0.42 20.59
N LYS A 148 8.61 0.01 19.33
CA LYS A 148 7.52 0.02 18.35
C LYS A 148 7.97 -0.69 17.09
N LEU A 149 7.10 -1.54 16.56
CA LEU A 149 7.22 -2.03 15.21
C LEU A 149 6.32 -1.17 14.31
N VAL A 150 6.86 -0.74 13.19
CA VAL A 150 6.18 0.07 12.19
C VAL A 150 6.13 -0.73 10.90
N PHE A 151 4.94 -0.88 10.33
CA PHE A 151 4.72 -1.51 9.03
C PHE A 151 4.11 -0.47 8.10
N THR A 152 4.98 0.31 7.47
CA THR A 152 4.59 1.35 6.52
C THR A 152 4.32 0.73 5.16
N GLY A 153 3.28 1.22 4.49
CA GLY A 153 3.01 0.88 3.10
C GLY A 153 3.84 1.73 2.15
N ARG A 154 3.27 1.98 0.97
CA ARG A 154 3.86 2.87 -0.03
C ARG A 154 3.59 4.33 0.32
N GLU A 155 4.41 5.22 -0.22
CA GLU A 155 4.10 6.65 -0.18
C GLU A 155 2.87 6.95 -1.04
N HIS A 156 2.03 7.86 -0.54
CA HIS A 156 0.85 8.34 -1.23
C HIS A 156 0.94 9.84 -1.44
N SER A 157 0.35 10.30 -2.52
CA SER A 157 0.07 11.73 -2.67
C SER A 157 -1.03 12.14 -1.69
N ILE A 158 -0.99 13.39 -1.26
CA ILE A 158 -2.00 13.97 -0.36
C ILE A 158 -3.22 14.34 -1.23
N ALA A 159 -3.90 13.35 -1.80
CA ALA A 159 -5.13 13.56 -2.54
C ALA A 159 -6.31 13.77 -1.58
N ASP A 160 -7.17 14.72 -1.93
CA ASP A 160 -8.30 15.21 -1.11
C ASP A 160 -9.54 14.30 -1.20
N HIS A 161 -9.43 13.15 -1.91
CA HIS A 161 -10.56 12.28 -2.25
C HIS A 161 -10.80 11.14 -1.25
N ASP A 162 -9.75 10.70 -0.55
CA ASP A 162 -9.85 9.59 0.39
C ASP A 162 -10.28 10.05 1.78
N THR A 163 -11.31 9.39 2.32
CA THR A 163 -11.64 9.57 3.73
C THR A 163 -10.67 8.73 4.56
N HIS A 164 -9.85 9.40 5.37
CA HIS A 164 -8.88 8.75 6.24
C HIS A 164 -9.50 8.44 7.61
N HIS A 165 -9.54 7.16 7.95
CA HIS A 165 -9.98 6.66 9.26
C HIS A 165 -8.77 6.22 10.08
N LYS A 166 -8.76 6.54 11.38
CA LYS A 166 -7.74 6.07 12.31
C LYS A 166 -8.34 5.04 13.27
N PHE A 167 -7.69 3.89 13.34
CA PHE A 167 -8.02 2.81 14.26
C PHE A 167 -6.94 2.71 15.33
N PHE A 168 -7.33 2.31 16.53
CA PHE A 168 -6.40 2.12 17.63
C PHE A 168 -6.81 0.93 18.50
N ALA A 169 -5.81 0.29 19.10
CA ALA A 169 -5.98 -0.69 20.15
C ALA A 169 -5.46 -0.09 21.47
N GLN A 170 -6.23 -0.24 22.55
CA GLN A 170 -5.93 0.33 23.85
C GLN A 170 -5.88 -0.75 24.93
N SER A 171 -4.87 -0.69 25.81
CA SER A 171 -4.76 -1.47 27.04
C SER A 171 -4.53 -0.54 28.23
N ASN A 172 -5.30 -0.69 29.31
CA ASN A 172 -5.15 0.11 30.54
C ASN A 172 -5.02 1.62 30.27
N ASP A 173 -5.92 2.16 29.44
CA ASP A 173 -5.98 3.56 28.99
C ASP A 173 -4.81 4.08 28.14
N LYS A 174 -3.91 3.19 27.70
CA LYS A 174 -2.79 3.51 26.80
C LYS A 174 -3.03 2.95 25.41
N ILE A 175 -2.73 3.74 24.39
CA ILE A 175 -2.72 3.23 23.01
C ILE A 175 -1.50 2.34 22.82
N VAL A 176 -1.75 1.09 22.46
CA VAL A 176 -0.72 0.06 22.26
C VAL A 176 -0.57 -0.32 20.78
N ALA A 177 -1.53 0.03 19.94
CA ALA A 177 -1.40 -0.06 18.49
C ALA A 177 -2.30 0.94 17.75
N THR A 178 -1.94 1.28 16.52
CA THR A 178 -2.72 2.10 15.60
C THR A 178 -2.62 1.59 14.18
N ALA A 179 -3.61 1.93 13.35
CA ALA A 179 -3.58 1.76 11.90
C ALA A 179 -4.39 2.87 11.22
N THR A 180 -4.10 3.11 9.95
CA THR A 180 -4.86 3.99 9.06
C THR A 180 -5.70 3.15 8.10
N ALA A 181 -6.86 3.68 7.72
CA ALA A 181 -7.58 3.20 6.56
C ALA A 181 -7.93 4.36 5.63
N SER A 182 -7.59 4.24 4.35
CA SER A 182 -7.96 5.20 3.30
C SER A 182 -9.08 4.60 2.47
N TYR A 183 -10.27 5.18 2.58
CA TYR A 183 -11.49 4.65 1.95
C TYR A 183 -11.91 5.48 0.74
N ASP A 184 -11.94 4.81 -0.41
CA ASP A 184 -12.52 5.31 -1.65
C ASP A 184 -13.98 4.85 -1.72
N GLU A 185 -14.90 5.75 -1.36
CA GLU A 185 -16.33 5.49 -1.40
C GLU A 185 -16.86 5.26 -2.83
N SER A 186 -16.22 5.87 -3.83
CA SER A 186 -16.64 5.76 -5.23
C SER A 186 -16.41 4.35 -5.78
N GLN A 187 -15.29 3.72 -5.39
CA GLN A 187 -14.94 2.36 -5.79
C GLN A 187 -15.38 1.32 -4.76
N GLN A 188 -15.78 1.75 -3.56
CA GLN A 188 -16.10 0.89 -2.43
C GLN A 188 -14.89 0.01 -2.05
N VAL A 189 -13.70 0.61 -2.03
CA VAL A 189 -12.43 -0.06 -1.72
C VAL A 189 -11.75 0.66 -0.57
N VAL A 190 -11.10 -0.09 0.32
CA VAL A 190 -10.32 0.47 1.42
C VAL A 190 -8.90 -0.07 1.44
N GLU A 191 -7.93 0.83 1.59
CA GLU A 191 -6.56 0.47 1.92
C GLU A 191 -6.36 0.47 3.43
N PHE A 192 -5.75 -0.58 3.99
CA PHE A 192 -5.26 -0.60 5.36
C PHE A 192 -3.74 -0.36 5.37
N SER A 193 -3.29 0.64 6.12
CA SER A 193 -1.89 1.09 6.12
C SER A 193 -1.43 1.61 7.49
N ASP A 194 -0.16 2.00 7.59
CA ASP A 194 0.49 2.62 8.76
C ASP A 194 0.27 1.86 10.08
N PHE A 195 0.46 0.54 10.07
CA PHE A 195 0.35 -0.23 11.30
C PHE A 195 1.53 0.11 12.22
N ILE A 196 1.24 0.62 13.41
CA ILE A 196 2.23 0.87 14.46
C ILE A 196 1.79 0.07 15.68
N VAL A 197 2.65 -0.81 16.17
CA VAL A 197 2.33 -1.70 17.29
C VAL A 197 3.43 -1.65 18.34
N SER A 198 3.04 -1.66 19.61
CA SER A 198 3.97 -1.81 20.74
C SER A 198 4.52 -3.22 20.79
N ALA A 199 5.85 -3.36 20.80
CA ALA A 199 6.52 -4.64 20.95
C ALA A 199 6.44 -5.20 22.40
N GLU A 200 5.95 -4.40 23.34
CA GLU A 200 5.69 -4.83 24.73
C GLU A 200 4.45 -5.75 24.86
N PHE A 201 3.67 -5.88 23.79
CA PHE A 201 2.44 -6.68 23.72
C PHE A 201 2.56 -7.79 22.67
N ASP A 202 1.57 -8.67 22.62
CA ASP A 202 1.44 -9.64 21.54
C ASP A 202 1.12 -8.91 20.22
N VAL A 203 2.18 -8.64 19.45
CA VAL A 203 2.12 -7.98 18.14
C VAL A 203 1.16 -8.69 17.19
N TRP A 204 1.13 -10.02 17.23
CA TRP A 204 0.29 -10.81 16.33
C TRP A 204 -1.18 -10.59 16.64
N GLN A 205 -1.54 -10.67 17.93
CA GLN A 205 -2.91 -10.44 18.36
C GLN A 205 -3.36 -9.00 18.15
N LEU A 206 -2.47 -8.01 18.35
CA LEU A 206 -2.78 -6.60 18.09
C LEU A 206 -3.11 -6.34 16.62
N LEU A 207 -2.31 -6.89 15.70
CA LEU A 207 -2.55 -6.76 14.26
C LEU A 207 -3.85 -7.47 13.84
N ILE A 208 -4.11 -8.68 14.32
CA ILE A 208 -5.39 -9.38 14.07
C ILE A 208 -6.57 -8.56 14.57
N ASN A 209 -6.49 -8.01 15.78
CA ASN A 209 -7.57 -7.21 16.38
C ASN A 209 -7.86 -5.95 15.55
N LEU A 210 -6.82 -5.23 15.12
CA LEU A 210 -6.96 -4.06 14.26
C LEU A 210 -7.60 -4.42 12.92
N ILE A 211 -7.05 -5.39 12.20
CA ILE A 211 -7.56 -5.81 10.88
C ILE A 211 -9.01 -6.29 10.99
N THR A 212 -9.35 -7.07 12.01
CA THR A 212 -10.72 -7.58 12.22
C THR A 212 -11.71 -6.43 12.42
N GLU A 213 -11.37 -5.44 13.25
CA GLU A 213 -12.24 -4.29 13.49
C GLU A 213 -12.39 -3.42 12.23
N MET A 214 -11.29 -3.19 11.52
CA MET A 214 -11.28 -2.43 10.26
C MET A 214 -12.16 -3.11 9.22
N GLU A 215 -12.04 -4.42 9.02
CA GLU A 215 -12.90 -5.18 8.12
C GLU A 215 -14.39 -5.07 8.52
N GLN A 216 -14.72 -5.22 9.80
CA GLN A 216 -16.11 -5.09 10.27
C GLN A 216 -16.68 -3.70 10.02
N HIS A 217 -15.88 -2.66 10.29
CA HIS A 217 -16.25 -1.27 10.05
C HIS A 217 -16.57 -1.03 8.56
N PHE A 218 -15.68 -1.42 7.66
CA PHE A 218 -15.86 -1.16 6.23
C PHE A 218 -16.90 -2.08 5.58
N LYS A 219 -17.11 -3.30 6.08
CA LYS A 219 -18.28 -4.13 5.70
C LYS A 219 -19.60 -3.43 6.03
N ALA A 220 -19.70 -2.78 7.18
CA ALA A 220 -20.91 -2.02 7.55
C ALA A 220 -21.15 -0.82 6.61
N LEU A 221 -20.08 -0.26 6.03
CA LEU A 221 -20.14 0.79 4.99
C LEU A 221 -20.37 0.24 3.58
N LYS A 222 -20.60 -1.07 3.42
CA LYS A 222 -20.75 -1.75 2.12
C LYS A 222 -19.50 -1.65 1.23
N CYS A 223 -18.32 -1.47 1.81
CA CYS A 223 -17.06 -1.67 1.12
C CYS A 223 -16.98 -3.11 0.62
N THR A 224 -16.50 -3.31 -0.60
CA THR A 224 -16.49 -4.61 -1.27
C THR A 224 -15.11 -5.26 -1.31
N THR A 225 -14.05 -4.46 -1.18
CA THR A 225 -12.66 -4.93 -1.24
C THR A 225 -11.81 -4.17 -0.22
N ALA A 226 -11.09 -4.89 0.64
CA ALA A 226 -9.97 -4.35 1.40
C ALA A 226 -8.66 -4.77 0.74
N PHE A 227 -7.66 -3.91 0.80
CA PHE A 227 -6.30 -4.26 0.44
C PHE A 227 -5.28 -3.63 1.39
N THR A 228 -4.06 -4.13 1.37
CA THR A 228 -2.94 -3.58 2.13
C THR A 228 -1.66 -3.81 1.36
N ILE A 229 -0.74 -2.85 1.44
CA ILE A 229 0.58 -2.89 0.84
C ILE A 229 1.57 -2.80 2.00
N VAL A 230 2.36 -3.86 2.21
CA VAL A 230 3.17 -4.02 3.42
C VAL A 230 4.59 -4.48 3.11
N PRO A 231 5.58 -4.21 3.97
CA PRO A 231 6.98 -4.58 3.72
C PRO A 231 7.13 -6.08 3.42
N ALA A 232 7.72 -6.41 2.27
CA ALA A 232 7.90 -7.78 1.82
C ALA A 232 8.90 -8.56 2.70
N SER A 233 9.75 -7.84 3.42
CA SER A 233 10.69 -8.38 4.41
C SER A 233 10.03 -8.77 5.74
N SER A 234 8.82 -8.27 6.04
CA SER A 234 8.16 -8.47 7.34
C SER A 234 7.35 -9.75 7.39
N LEU A 235 7.87 -10.79 8.05
CA LEU A 235 7.12 -12.05 8.24
C LEU A 235 5.84 -11.85 9.06
N ALA A 236 5.86 -10.97 10.07
CA ALA A 236 4.72 -10.80 10.98
C ALA A 236 3.45 -10.36 10.22
N ILE A 237 3.52 -9.26 9.47
CA ILE A 237 2.34 -8.72 8.79
C ILE A 237 1.91 -9.57 7.59
N ASN A 238 2.86 -10.13 6.81
CA ASN A 238 2.54 -10.99 5.67
C ASN A 238 1.87 -12.29 6.11
N ALA A 239 2.31 -12.90 7.20
CA ALA A 239 1.70 -14.12 7.72
C ALA A 239 0.30 -13.86 8.32
N ILE A 240 0.07 -12.67 8.90
CA ILE A 240 -1.26 -12.25 9.34
C ILE A 240 -2.19 -12.02 8.15
N CYS A 241 -1.71 -11.46 7.04
CA CYS A 241 -2.50 -11.33 5.81
C CYS A 241 -3.01 -12.72 5.35
N VAL A 242 -2.12 -13.72 5.31
CA VAL A 242 -2.50 -15.11 4.99
C VAL A 242 -3.52 -15.65 6.02
N GLU A 243 -3.27 -15.46 7.32
CA GLU A 243 -4.17 -15.96 8.37
C GLU A 243 -5.57 -15.32 8.33
N GLN A 244 -5.64 -14.03 8.02
CA GLN A 244 -6.88 -13.28 7.89
C GLN A 244 -7.58 -13.51 6.54
N GLY A 245 -7.01 -14.35 5.66
CA GLY A 245 -7.62 -14.74 4.39
C GLY A 245 -7.50 -13.68 3.30
N PHE A 246 -6.47 -12.83 3.36
CA PHE A 246 -6.07 -12.02 2.22
C PHE A 246 -5.35 -12.87 1.19
N GLU A 247 -5.58 -12.55 -0.07
CA GLU A 247 -4.93 -13.13 -1.24
C GLU A 247 -3.72 -12.28 -1.64
N PHE A 248 -2.64 -12.94 -2.05
CA PHE A 248 -1.42 -12.26 -2.50
C PHE A 248 -1.64 -11.71 -3.90
N GLY A 249 -1.58 -10.38 -4.03
CA GLY A 249 -1.78 -9.64 -5.28
C GLY A 249 -0.50 -9.41 -6.08
N GLY A 250 0.67 -9.67 -5.49
CA GLY A 250 1.96 -9.46 -6.15
C GLY A 250 2.91 -8.64 -5.28
N ARG A 251 4.04 -8.24 -5.88
CA ARG A 251 5.12 -7.57 -5.17
C ARG A 251 5.62 -6.37 -5.96
N LEU A 252 5.42 -5.19 -5.37
CA LEU A 252 5.95 -3.92 -5.83
C LEU A 252 7.44 -3.86 -5.48
N LYS A 253 8.32 -3.91 -6.49
CA LYS A 253 9.76 -4.07 -6.26
C LYS A 253 10.41 -2.73 -5.95
N ASN A 254 11.25 -2.69 -4.91
CA ASN A 254 12.07 -1.54 -4.56
C ASN A 254 11.24 -0.24 -4.42
N GLU A 255 10.10 -0.30 -3.73
CA GLU A 255 9.16 0.82 -3.51
C GLU A 255 9.19 1.39 -2.09
N SER A 256 10.11 0.93 -1.24
CA SER A 256 10.27 1.49 0.09
C SER A 256 11.74 1.48 0.48
N LEU A 257 12.17 2.43 1.30
CA LEU A 257 13.51 2.47 1.87
C LEU A 257 13.42 2.14 3.36
N VAL A 258 14.03 1.03 3.77
CA VAL A 258 14.06 0.58 5.16
C VAL A 258 15.51 0.43 5.59
N ASP A 259 15.90 1.14 6.65
CA ASP A 259 17.26 1.15 7.19
C ASP A 259 18.37 1.43 6.14
N GLY A 260 18.05 2.24 5.12
CA GLY A 260 18.97 2.61 4.03
C GLY A 260 19.10 1.57 2.92
N GLU A 261 18.32 0.49 2.96
CA GLU A 261 18.21 -0.49 1.87
C GLU A 261 16.84 -0.42 1.21
N LEU A 262 16.80 -0.61 -0.11
CA LEU A 262 15.54 -0.68 -0.86
C LEU A 262 14.85 -2.00 -0.57
N ASP A 263 13.66 -1.91 0.00
CA ASP A 263 12.75 -3.02 0.24
C ASP A 263 11.63 -3.03 -0.80
N SER A 264 11.05 -4.21 -1.00
CA SER A 264 9.83 -4.37 -1.80
C SER A 264 8.61 -4.38 -0.90
N LEU A 265 7.45 -4.13 -1.49
CA LEU A 265 6.18 -4.20 -0.78
C LEU A 265 5.33 -5.32 -1.38
N ASN A 266 4.76 -6.17 -0.52
CA ASN A 266 3.79 -7.17 -0.95
C ASN A 266 2.40 -6.55 -0.90
N THR A 267 1.63 -6.72 -1.98
CA THR A 267 0.22 -6.33 -2.05
C THR A 267 -0.65 -7.51 -1.66
N TRP A 268 -1.61 -7.26 -0.78
CA TRP A 268 -2.58 -8.25 -0.32
C TRP A 268 -3.99 -7.68 -0.46
N PHE A 269 -4.96 -8.48 -0.87
CA PHE A 269 -6.35 -8.03 -1.00
C PHE A 269 -7.35 -9.07 -0.54
N LYS A 270 -8.56 -8.63 -0.20
CA LYS A 270 -9.63 -9.50 0.28
C LYS A 270 -10.99 -8.90 -0.07
N ARG A 271 -11.89 -9.75 -0.57
CA ARG A 271 -13.31 -9.39 -0.72
C ARG A 271 -13.99 -9.36 0.64
N LEU A 272 -14.69 -8.26 0.93
CA LEU A 272 -15.37 -8.03 2.21
C LEU A 272 -16.81 -8.53 2.23
#